data_AF-A0A4W6E4E7-F1
#
_entry.id   AF-A0A4W6E4E7-F1
#
_cell.length_a   1.000
_cell.length_b   1.000
_cell.length_c   1.000
_cell.angle_alpha   90.00
_cell.angle_beta   90.00
_cell.angle_gamma   90.00
#
_symmetry.space_group_name_H-M   'P 1'
#
loop_
_entity.id
_entity.type
_entity.pdbx_description
1 polymer ?
#
loop_
_entity_poly.entity_id
_entity_poly.type
_entity_poly.pdbx_seq_one_letter_code
_entity_poly.pdbx_strand_id
1 'polypeptide(L)'
;CKYIQISPISETCRINNKKKYRYLTIFTHYYLSRLSGCNLSERSCEALVSVLSSQSSSLRELDLSKNNLQDSGVKLLSIGLESPYCMLECLRLSGCLITEEGCASLASALSSNPSHLRELDLSYNHPGESGVKLLSAGLKDPHWRLDSLRYGEAYFCELTLDTNTAHRKIKLSDNNRKVTHVRDNQPYPDHPDRFDQCPQLLCTNALTGRCYWEVEKKGDVLVAVTYRGISRRGDSADCRFGENQHSWSLFCYGDRVSVWHNNRQTLIPRSSSSVSNRVGVYVDCPAGTLSFYRVSSDTLIHIHTFNTTFTEPLYPGFGVCSGSSVSLCFPPPVRETV
;
A
#
# COMPACT_ATOMS: atom_id res chain seq x y z
N CYS A 1 -1.93 -24.57 3.20
CA CYS A 1 -2.61 -24.34 4.49
C CYS A 1 -3.07 -25.67 5.09
N LYS A 2 -2.36 -26.19 6.10
CA LYS A 2 -2.89 -27.21 7.02
C LYS A 2 -2.79 -26.63 8.43
N TYR A 3 -3.93 -26.60 9.11
CA TYR A 3 -4.19 -26.40 10.53
C TYR A 3 -3.01 -25.97 11.41
N ILE A 4 -3.05 -24.74 11.90
CA ILE A 4 -2.33 -24.35 13.12
C ILE A 4 -3.19 -24.81 14.29
N GLN A 5 -2.87 -25.99 14.82
CA GLN A 5 -3.38 -26.45 16.10
C GLN A 5 -2.28 -26.14 17.13
N ILE A 6 -2.47 -25.05 17.88
CA ILE A 6 -1.64 -24.79 19.06
C ILE A 6 -2.39 -25.44 20.21
N SER A 7 -1.90 -26.60 20.63
CA SER A 7 -2.32 -27.23 21.88
C SER A 7 -1.08 -27.51 22.72
N PRO A 8 -1.14 -27.30 24.04
CA PRO A 8 -0.01 -27.50 24.94
C PRO A 8 0.36 -28.99 24.94
N ILE A 9 1.63 -29.34 24.80
CA ILE A 9 2.02 -30.75 24.80
C ILE A 9 2.02 -31.29 26.23
N SER A 10 0.90 -31.90 26.60
CA SER A 10 0.79 -33.34 26.82
C SER A 10 -0.53 -33.76 26.14
N GLU A 11 -0.66 -34.60 25.12
CA GLU A 11 0.13 -35.72 24.60
C GLU A 11 0.03 -35.76 23.05
N THR A 12 1.04 -36.38 22.43
CA THR A 12 1.08 -36.99 21.08
C THR A 12 0.16 -36.47 19.96
N CYS A 13 0.76 -35.92 18.89
CA CYS A 13 0.20 -36.09 17.55
C CYS A 13 1.32 -36.44 16.54
N ARG A 14 1.32 -37.71 16.10
CA ARG A 14 2.15 -38.22 15.01
C ARG A 14 1.53 -37.80 13.68
N ILE A 15 2.30 -37.14 12.82
CA ILE A 15 2.02 -37.13 11.37
C ILE A 15 3.28 -37.57 10.62
N ASN A 16 3.19 -38.79 10.09
CA ASN A 16 4.15 -39.41 9.18
C ASN A 16 4.04 -38.77 7.79
N ASN A 17 5.16 -38.25 7.25
CA ASN A 17 5.78 -38.83 6.04
C ASN A 17 7.12 -38.14 5.68
N LYS A 18 8.20 -38.86 6.01
CA LYS A 18 9.46 -39.09 5.27
C LYS A 18 10.09 -37.93 4.46
N LYS A 19 11.05 -37.24 5.10
CA LYS A 19 12.50 -37.06 4.75
C LYS A 19 12.98 -35.76 5.41
N LYS A 20 13.42 -35.82 6.67
CA LYS A 20 14.81 -36.03 7.14
C LYS A 20 15.70 -34.79 6.97
N TYR A 21 15.62 -33.88 7.94
CA TYR A 21 16.81 -33.30 8.58
C TYR A 21 16.54 -33.15 10.08
N ARG A 22 16.99 -34.17 10.83
CA ARG A 22 17.39 -34.05 12.24
C ARG A 22 18.84 -33.58 12.19
N TYR A 23 19.18 -32.49 12.86
CA TYR A 23 19.98 -32.53 14.09
C TYR A 23 19.75 -31.23 14.87
N LEU A 24 19.09 -31.42 16.02
CA LEU A 24 19.08 -30.57 17.20
C LEU A 24 20.55 -30.37 17.67
N THR A 25 20.90 -29.23 18.26
CA THR A 25 21.60 -29.12 19.58
C THR A 25 21.95 -27.65 19.87
N ILE A 26 21.25 -27.08 20.88
CA ILE A 26 21.64 -26.00 21.81
C ILE A 26 21.95 -24.62 21.22
N PHE A 27 21.03 -23.65 21.40
CA PHE A 27 21.29 -22.29 21.91
C PHE A 27 19.94 -21.66 22.31
N THR A 28 19.78 -21.33 23.60
CA THR A 28 18.82 -20.36 24.23
C THR A 28 17.38 -20.22 23.68
N HIS A 29 16.37 -20.45 24.53
CA HIS A 29 14.94 -20.32 24.24
C HIS A 29 14.52 -18.89 23.80
N TYR A 30 14.59 -18.60 22.50
CA TYR A 30 14.03 -17.42 21.84
C TYR A 30 13.10 -17.90 20.72
N TYR A 31 11.78 -17.94 20.97
CA TYR A 31 10.83 -18.42 19.96
C TYR A 31 10.30 -17.24 19.14
N LEU A 32 10.81 -17.13 17.91
CA LEU A 32 10.32 -16.25 16.87
C LEU A 32 9.25 -16.97 16.04
N SER A 33 8.04 -16.41 15.97
CA SER A 33 6.98 -16.90 15.08
C SER A 33 6.88 -16.01 13.84
N ARG A 34 7.14 -16.59 12.66
CA ARG A 34 7.08 -15.89 11.36
C ARG A 34 5.87 -16.35 10.57
N LEU A 35 4.86 -15.50 10.46
CA LEU A 35 3.63 -15.72 9.70
C LEU A 35 3.46 -14.70 8.56
N SER A 36 4.58 -14.15 8.09
CA SER A 36 4.58 -13.15 7.03
C SER A 36 4.02 -13.72 5.71
N GLY A 37 3.11 -12.97 5.07
CA GLY A 37 2.54 -13.35 3.76
C GLY A 37 1.71 -14.63 3.76
N CYS A 38 1.15 -15.03 4.91
CA CYS A 38 0.37 -16.26 5.07
C CYS A 38 -1.12 -16.12 4.74
N ASN A 39 -1.57 -14.95 4.24
CA ASN A 39 -2.97 -14.64 3.96
C ASN A 39 -3.87 -14.91 5.17
N LEU A 40 -3.50 -14.33 6.31
CA LEU A 40 -4.20 -14.52 7.58
C LEU A 40 -5.65 -14.02 7.50
N SER A 41 -6.55 -14.81 8.05
CA SER A 41 -7.97 -14.46 8.21
C SER A 41 -8.24 -13.90 9.61
N GLU A 42 -9.43 -13.35 9.83
CA GLU A 42 -9.89 -12.89 11.15
C GLU A 42 -9.78 -13.99 12.24
N ARG A 43 -10.16 -15.23 11.91
CA ARG A 43 -9.99 -16.41 12.79
C ARG A 43 -8.52 -16.69 13.15
N SER A 44 -7.60 -16.31 12.27
CA SER A 44 -6.16 -16.44 12.55
C SER A 44 -5.72 -15.41 13.59
N CYS A 45 -6.29 -14.20 13.56
CA CYS A 45 -6.09 -13.18 14.59
C CYS A 45 -6.67 -13.62 15.94
N GLU A 46 -7.87 -14.21 15.98
CA GLU A 46 -8.45 -14.77 17.22
C GLU A 46 -7.56 -15.85 17.87
N ALA A 47 -6.98 -16.72 17.05
CA ALA A 47 -6.03 -17.73 17.53
C ALA A 47 -4.75 -17.08 18.08
N LEU A 48 -4.23 -16.04 17.42
CA LEU A 48 -3.08 -15.28 17.91
C LEU A 48 -3.39 -14.56 19.23
N VAL A 49 -4.58 -13.98 19.39
CA VAL A 49 -5.02 -13.41 20.67
C VAL A 49 -5.00 -14.45 21.77
N SER A 50 -5.51 -15.65 21.51
CA SER A 50 -5.49 -16.75 22.48
C SER A 50 -4.06 -17.13 22.90
N VAL A 51 -3.10 -17.06 21.98
CA VAL A 51 -1.67 -17.31 22.25
C VAL A 51 -1.05 -16.18 23.05
N LEU A 52 -1.26 -14.92 22.66
CA LEU A 52 -0.71 -13.75 23.36
C LEU A 52 -1.27 -13.63 24.79
N SER A 53 -2.54 -14.02 24.98
CA SER A 53 -3.21 -13.97 26.27
C SER A 53 -2.98 -15.20 27.17
N SER A 54 -2.25 -16.22 26.71
CA SER A 54 -2.02 -17.43 27.51
C SER A 54 -0.90 -17.23 28.53
N GLN A 55 -1.14 -17.60 29.79
CA GLN A 55 -0.12 -17.65 30.85
C GLN A 55 1.09 -18.51 30.51
N SER A 56 0.89 -19.53 29.67
CA SER A 56 1.94 -20.44 29.23
C SER A 56 2.73 -19.93 28.01
N SER A 57 2.36 -18.77 27.47
CA SER A 57 2.99 -18.21 26.28
C SER A 57 4.40 -17.71 26.58
N SER A 58 5.36 -18.20 25.82
CA SER A 58 6.75 -17.73 25.84
C SER A 58 7.10 -16.96 24.56
N LEU A 59 6.10 -16.50 23.79
CA LEU A 59 6.33 -15.82 22.51
C LEU A 59 6.98 -14.45 22.76
N ARG A 60 8.13 -14.22 22.13
CA ARG A 60 8.89 -12.95 22.25
C ARG A 60 8.90 -12.15 20.96
N GLU A 61 8.89 -12.82 19.81
CA GLU A 61 8.85 -12.15 18.52
C GLU A 61 7.74 -12.69 17.64
N LEU A 62 6.99 -11.78 17.02
CA LEU A 62 5.90 -12.09 16.12
C LEU A 62 6.00 -11.24 14.86
N ASP A 63 6.20 -11.90 13.73
CA ASP A 63 6.23 -11.26 12.41
C ASP A 63 4.98 -11.63 11.61
N LEU A 64 4.09 -10.65 11.46
CA LEU A 64 2.84 -10.73 10.71
C LEU A 64 2.89 -9.92 9.40
N SER A 65 4.07 -9.46 8.99
CA SER A 65 4.23 -8.55 7.86
C SER A 65 3.62 -9.10 6.57
N LYS A 66 3.17 -8.24 5.66
CA LYS A 66 2.61 -8.58 4.33
C LYS A 66 1.33 -9.41 4.39
N ASN A 67 0.54 -9.30 5.45
CA ASN A 67 -0.81 -9.85 5.54
C ASN A 67 -1.84 -8.73 5.45
N ASN A 68 -3.02 -8.98 4.86
CA ASN A 68 -4.08 -7.99 4.75
C ASN A 68 -4.88 -7.87 6.07
N LEU A 69 -4.22 -7.46 7.16
CA LEU A 69 -4.84 -7.39 8.49
C LEU A 69 -5.82 -6.22 8.62
N GLN A 70 -5.48 -5.07 8.04
CA GLN A 70 -6.21 -3.80 8.20
C GLN A 70 -6.38 -3.41 9.68
N ASP A 71 -7.15 -2.36 9.93
CA ASP A 71 -7.40 -1.89 11.30
C ASP A 71 -8.18 -2.91 12.14
N SER A 72 -9.06 -3.70 11.54
CA SER A 72 -9.84 -4.73 12.24
C SER A 72 -8.96 -5.86 12.78
N GLY A 73 -8.01 -6.35 11.99
CA GLY A 73 -7.05 -7.36 12.45
C GLY A 73 -6.13 -6.82 13.55
N VAL A 74 -5.71 -5.56 13.46
CA VAL A 74 -4.91 -4.90 14.49
C VAL A 74 -5.69 -4.69 15.78
N LYS A 75 -6.96 -4.27 15.72
CA LYS A 75 -7.84 -4.15 16.89
C LYS A 75 -7.95 -5.46 17.65
N LEU A 76 -8.11 -6.58 16.95
CA LEU A 76 -8.11 -7.90 17.59
C LEU A 76 -6.76 -8.19 18.25
N LEU A 77 -5.65 -7.97 17.56
CA LEU A 77 -4.31 -8.19 18.12
C LEU A 77 -4.05 -7.32 19.36
N SER A 78 -4.53 -6.07 19.37
CA SER A 78 -4.44 -5.16 20.52
C SER A 78 -5.05 -5.77 21.80
N ILE A 79 -6.17 -6.49 21.70
CA ILE A 79 -6.77 -7.21 22.84
C ILE A 79 -5.77 -8.22 23.44
N GLY A 80 -5.02 -8.92 22.59
CA GLY A 80 -3.98 -9.85 23.03
C GLY A 80 -2.78 -9.16 23.66
N LEU A 81 -2.38 -8.00 23.12
CA LEU A 81 -1.27 -7.19 23.64
C LEU A 81 -1.57 -6.57 25.01
N GLU A 82 -2.84 -6.24 25.29
CA GLU A 82 -3.30 -5.71 26.59
C GLU A 82 -3.26 -6.75 27.71
N SER A 83 -3.15 -8.04 27.37
CA SER A 83 -3.12 -9.10 28.36
C SER A 83 -1.88 -8.98 29.27
N PRO A 84 -2.04 -9.12 30.59
CA PRO A 84 -0.91 -9.12 31.53
C PRO A 84 0.04 -10.31 31.33
N TYR A 85 -0.37 -11.31 30.55
CA TYR A 85 0.45 -12.48 30.21
C TYR A 85 1.21 -12.32 28.88
N CYS A 86 0.96 -11.23 28.13
CA CYS A 86 1.64 -10.98 26.89
C CYS A 86 3.09 -10.60 27.18
N MET A 87 4.03 -11.41 26.69
CA MET A 87 5.47 -11.19 26.88
C MET A 87 6.17 -10.79 25.57
N LEU A 88 5.41 -10.31 24.58
CA LEU A 88 5.92 -10.01 23.26
C LEU A 88 6.86 -8.80 23.32
N GLU A 89 8.07 -8.96 22.80
CA GLU A 89 9.13 -7.94 22.77
C GLU A 89 9.29 -7.32 21.37
N CYS A 90 9.02 -8.09 20.30
CA CYS A 90 9.08 -7.60 18.93
C CYS A 90 7.79 -7.94 18.16
N LEU A 91 7.18 -6.92 17.55
CA LEU A 91 6.01 -7.05 16.70
C LEU A 91 6.28 -6.39 15.35
N ARG A 92 6.25 -7.20 14.28
CA ARG A 92 6.40 -6.72 12.91
C ARG A 92 5.06 -6.82 12.19
N LEU A 93 4.52 -5.66 11.83
CA LEU A 93 3.24 -5.46 11.17
C LEU A 93 3.43 -4.77 9.81
N SER A 94 4.60 -4.95 9.21
CA SER A 94 4.95 -4.18 8.02
C SER A 94 4.09 -4.59 6.82
N GLY A 95 3.50 -3.66 6.07
CA GLY A 95 2.74 -3.98 4.87
C GLY A 95 1.37 -4.58 5.17
N CYS A 96 0.70 -4.14 6.25
CA CYS A 96 -0.56 -4.71 6.74
C CYS A 96 -1.82 -3.86 6.49
N LEU A 97 -1.70 -2.76 5.74
CA LEU A 97 -2.76 -1.80 5.43
C LEU A 97 -3.39 -1.15 6.68
N ILE A 98 -2.56 -0.88 7.69
CA ILE A 98 -2.98 -0.24 8.95
C ILE A 98 -3.12 1.27 8.74
N THR A 99 -4.19 1.86 9.25
CA THR A 99 -4.45 3.31 9.20
C THR A 99 -4.25 3.98 10.57
N GLU A 100 -4.63 5.26 10.69
CA GLU A 100 -4.68 5.97 11.97
C GLU A 100 -5.49 5.23 13.06
N GLU A 101 -6.56 4.52 12.66
CA GLU A 101 -7.44 3.83 13.60
C GLU A 101 -6.77 2.60 14.23
N GLY A 102 -6.07 1.80 13.43
CA GLY A 102 -5.27 0.68 13.92
C GLY A 102 -4.09 1.17 14.77
N CYS A 103 -3.46 2.30 14.40
CA CYS A 103 -2.42 2.91 15.23
C CYS A 103 -2.94 3.39 16.58
N ALA A 104 -4.15 3.97 16.64
CA ALA A 104 -4.78 4.33 17.91
C ALA A 104 -5.04 3.09 18.78
N SER A 105 -5.48 1.99 18.17
CA SER A 105 -5.70 0.71 18.87
C SER A 105 -4.39 0.12 19.42
N LEU A 106 -3.29 0.23 18.69
CA LEU A 106 -1.97 -0.19 19.18
C LEU A 106 -1.48 0.72 20.31
N ALA A 107 -1.62 2.04 20.18
CA ALA A 107 -1.20 2.98 21.22
C ALA A 107 -1.96 2.77 22.53
N SER A 108 -3.27 2.50 22.46
CA SER A 108 -4.09 2.13 23.62
C SER A 108 -3.57 0.87 24.30
N ALA A 109 -3.29 -0.18 23.51
CA ALA A 109 -2.78 -1.44 24.02
C ALA A 109 -1.40 -1.29 24.69
N LEU A 110 -0.49 -0.54 24.08
CA LEU A 110 0.85 -0.29 24.62
C LEU A 110 0.86 0.58 25.89
N SER A 111 -0.20 1.36 26.10
CA SER A 111 -0.40 2.15 27.32
C SER A 111 -1.03 1.35 28.45
N SER A 112 -1.55 0.15 28.15
CA SER A 112 -2.26 -0.70 29.11
C SER A 112 -1.31 -1.73 29.70
N ASN A 113 -1.16 -1.73 31.03
CA ASN A 113 -0.15 -2.52 31.77
C ASN A 113 1.29 -2.19 31.30
N PRO A 114 2.35 -2.55 32.04
CA PRO A 114 3.69 -2.39 31.48
C PRO A 114 3.85 -3.35 30.29
N SER A 115 3.67 -2.81 29.07
CA SER A 115 3.94 -3.55 27.84
C SER A 115 5.40 -4.02 27.83
N HIS A 116 5.60 -5.25 27.38
CA HIS A 116 6.94 -5.81 27.18
C HIS A 116 7.51 -5.47 25.79
N LEU A 117 6.72 -4.80 24.94
CA LEU A 117 7.11 -4.54 23.55
C LEU A 117 8.24 -3.51 23.49
N ARG A 118 9.34 -3.92 22.87
CA ARG A 118 10.56 -3.14 22.66
C ARG A 118 10.71 -2.69 21.21
N GLU A 119 10.24 -3.49 20.27
CA GLU A 119 10.29 -3.18 18.84
C GLU A 119 8.91 -3.26 18.20
N LEU A 120 8.49 -2.19 17.54
CA LEU A 120 7.28 -2.14 16.75
C LEU A 120 7.62 -1.67 15.33
N ASP A 121 7.47 -2.58 14.39
CA ASP A 121 7.64 -2.27 12.98
C ASP A 121 6.27 -2.11 12.30
N LEU A 122 5.85 -0.85 12.16
CA LEU A 122 4.71 -0.40 11.37
C LEU A 122 5.17 0.18 10.03
N SER A 123 6.44 0.00 9.65
CA SER A 123 6.88 0.38 8.32
C SER A 123 5.95 -0.23 7.31
N TYR A 124 5.80 0.48 6.22
CA TYR A 124 4.90 0.04 5.20
C TYR A 124 3.42 -0.05 5.62
N ASN A 125 2.89 1.00 6.25
CA ASN A 125 1.46 1.19 6.54
C ASN A 125 1.05 2.67 6.30
N HIS A 126 -0.17 3.07 6.67
CA HIS A 126 -0.71 4.43 6.52
C HIS A 126 -1.13 5.03 7.87
N PRO A 127 -0.21 5.15 8.85
CA PRO A 127 -0.56 5.57 10.21
C PRO A 127 -1.20 6.97 10.31
N GLY A 128 -1.10 7.80 9.26
CA GLY A 128 -1.58 9.19 9.27
C GLY A 128 -0.82 10.08 10.25
N GLU A 129 -1.02 11.40 10.18
CA GLU A 129 -0.37 12.33 11.14
C GLU A 129 -0.85 12.06 12.57
N SER A 130 -2.13 11.76 12.74
CA SER A 130 -2.79 11.43 14.01
C SER A 130 -2.21 10.17 14.66
N GLY A 131 -2.11 9.05 13.92
CA GLY A 131 -1.57 7.80 14.43
C GLY A 131 -0.07 7.90 14.72
N VAL A 132 0.70 8.59 13.86
CA VAL A 132 2.12 8.90 14.13
C VAL A 132 2.26 9.72 15.40
N LYS A 133 1.42 10.75 15.58
CA LYS A 133 1.43 11.61 16.78
C LYS A 133 1.10 10.82 18.05
N LEU A 134 0.12 9.92 18.00
CA LEU A 134 -0.25 9.07 19.13
C LEU A 134 0.88 8.12 19.53
N LEU A 135 1.46 7.39 18.56
CA LEU A 135 2.56 6.47 18.82
C LEU A 135 3.83 7.20 19.29
N SER A 136 4.12 8.37 18.71
CA SER A 136 5.26 9.21 19.12
C SER A 136 5.07 9.85 20.50
N ALA A 137 3.83 10.10 20.93
CA ALA A 137 3.55 10.56 22.29
C ALA A 137 3.82 9.46 23.31
N GLY A 138 3.48 8.21 22.98
CA GLY A 138 3.77 7.04 23.81
C GLY A 138 5.28 6.81 24.04
N LEU A 139 6.13 7.06 23.04
CA LEU A 139 7.60 7.01 23.20
C LEU A 139 8.14 7.98 24.28
N LYS A 140 7.38 9.02 24.64
CA LYS A 140 7.74 9.96 25.70
C LYS A 140 7.21 9.54 27.08
N ASP A 141 6.33 8.55 27.12
CA ASP A 141 5.77 8.01 28.35
C ASP A 141 6.78 7.04 29.00
N PRO A 142 7.21 7.27 30.26
CA PRO A 142 8.16 6.38 30.95
C PRO A 142 7.61 4.98 31.21
N HIS A 143 6.29 4.76 31.06
CA HIS A 143 5.67 3.44 31.18
C HIS A 143 5.78 2.62 29.90
N TRP A 144 6.04 3.25 28.75
CA TRP A 144 6.34 2.53 27.51
C TRP A 144 7.78 2.01 27.56
N ARG A 145 7.97 0.79 27.05
CA ARG A 145 9.29 0.12 26.95
C ARG A 145 9.80 0.01 25.52
N LEU A 146 9.16 0.74 24.60
CA LEU A 146 9.43 0.67 23.19
C LEU A 146 10.74 1.39 22.88
N ASP A 147 11.77 0.62 22.52
CA ASP A 147 13.10 1.12 22.13
C ASP A 147 13.16 1.49 20.64
N SER A 148 12.30 0.90 19.81
CA SER A 148 12.29 1.17 18.37
C SER A 148 10.88 1.16 17.80
N LEU A 149 10.54 2.27 17.14
CA LEU A 149 9.31 2.40 16.36
C LEU A 149 9.68 2.73 14.91
N ARG A 150 9.30 1.85 13.98
CA ARG A 150 9.45 2.11 12.54
C ARG A 150 8.08 2.37 11.93
N TYR A 151 7.95 3.45 11.15
CA TYR A 151 6.78 3.76 10.35
C TYR A 151 7.19 4.46 9.05
N GLY A 152 6.41 4.26 7.99
CA GLY A 152 6.67 4.79 6.64
C GLY A 152 5.70 4.17 5.63
N GLU A 153 5.43 4.83 4.50
CA GLU A 153 4.42 4.36 3.55
C GLU A 153 4.88 3.17 2.70
N ALA A 154 3.99 2.18 2.58
CA ALA A 154 4.27 0.79 2.24
C ALA A 154 4.87 0.46 0.91
N TYR A 155 4.51 1.28 -0.04
CA TYR A 155 4.81 1.00 -1.41
C TYR A 155 5.00 2.32 -2.12
N PHE A 156 5.27 3.43 -1.40
CA PHE A 156 5.37 4.73 -2.05
C PHE A 156 6.51 4.69 -3.08
N CYS A 157 6.11 4.71 -4.34
CA CYS A 157 6.99 4.66 -5.47
C CYS A 157 7.28 6.08 -5.90
N GLU A 158 8.56 6.42 -5.90
CA GLU A 158 9.01 7.61 -6.59
C GLU A 158 8.95 7.36 -8.10
N LEU A 159 7.95 7.97 -8.74
CA LEU A 159 7.75 7.87 -10.18
C LEU A 159 8.63 8.86 -10.93
N THR A 160 9.17 8.42 -12.07
CA THR A 160 9.96 9.25 -12.98
C THR A 160 9.26 9.34 -14.32
N LEU A 161 8.87 10.55 -14.73
CA LEU A 161 8.18 10.79 -16.00
C LEU A 161 9.10 10.54 -17.19
N ASP A 162 8.59 9.86 -18.22
CA ASP A 162 9.34 9.54 -19.44
C ASP A 162 9.08 10.57 -20.55
N THR A 163 10.06 11.44 -20.79
CA THR A 163 10.03 12.46 -21.85
C THR A 163 10.01 11.85 -23.25
N ASN A 164 10.44 10.61 -23.45
CA ASN A 164 10.38 9.93 -24.75
C ASN A 164 8.95 9.52 -25.13
N THR A 165 8.08 9.33 -24.14
CA THR A 165 6.67 9.00 -24.37
C THR A 165 5.77 10.23 -24.46
N ALA A 166 6.21 11.36 -23.90
CA ALA A 166 5.38 12.54 -23.72
C ALA A 166 4.88 13.15 -25.04
N HIS A 167 3.57 13.31 -25.17
CA HIS A 167 2.99 14.05 -26.30
C HIS A 167 3.53 15.49 -26.38
N ARG A 168 3.64 16.06 -27.60
CA ARG A 168 4.20 17.40 -27.80
C ARG A 168 3.40 18.54 -27.14
N LYS A 169 2.12 18.33 -26.84
CA LYS A 169 1.29 19.28 -26.08
C LYS A 169 1.41 19.14 -24.56
N ILE A 170 2.25 18.23 -24.07
CA ILE A 170 2.58 18.13 -22.66
C ILE A 170 3.84 18.92 -22.38
N LYS A 171 3.81 19.76 -21.35
CA LYS A 171 4.98 20.42 -20.78
C LYS A 171 5.28 19.82 -19.41
N LEU A 172 6.53 19.39 -19.22
CA LEU A 172 7.06 19.03 -17.91
C LEU A 172 7.65 20.26 -17.22
N SER A 173 7.43 20.36 -15.91
CA SER A 173 7.95 21.43 -15.05
C SER A 173 8.18 20.89 -13.64
N ASP A 174 8.69 21.73 -12.74
CA ASP A 174 8.95 21.37 -11.34
C ASP A 174 9.86 20.12 -11.25
N ASN A 175 11.07 20.23 -11.81
CA ASN A 175 12.03 19.13 -11.93
C ASN A 175 11.43 17.84 -12.53
N ASN A 176 10.63 17.99 -13.59
CA ASN A 176 9.90 16.89 -14.25
C ASN A 176 8.96 16.12 -13.32
N ARG A 177 8.35 16.80 -12.35
CA ARG A 177 7.31 16.20 -11.48
C ARG A 177 5.91 16.69 -11.82
N LYS A 178 5.79 17.78 -12.58
CA LYS A 178 4.51 18.35 -12.98
C LYS A 178 4.28 18.28 -14.49
N VAL A 179 3.17 17.65 -14.86
CA VAL A 179 2.63 17.47 -16.21
C VAL A 179 1.55 18.51 -16.47
N THR A 180 1.69 19.32 -17.51
CA THR A 180 0.68 20.33 -17.87
C THR A 180 0.37 20.27 -19.36
N HIS A 181 -0.91 20.38 -19.72
CA HIS A 181 -1.30 20.56 -21.11
C HIS A 181 -1.06 22.01 -21.56
N VAL A 182 -0.36 22.19 -22.68
CA VAL A 182 -0.04 23.50 -23.27
C VAL A 182 -0.47 23.55 -24.73
N ARG A 183 -0.67 24.77 -25.25
CA ARG A 183 -1.05 24.97 -26.66
C ARG A 183 0.14 24.81 -27.60
N ASP A 184 1.33 25.21 -27.19
CA ASP A 184 2.53 25.17 -28.02
C ASP A 184 3.20 23.80 -27.98
N ASN A 185 3.76 23.38 -29.12
CA ASN A 185 4.51 22.13 -29.18
C ASN A 185 5.81 22.27 -28.39
N GLN A 186 6.03 21.36 -27.46
CA GLN A 186 7.29 21.25 -26.73
C GLN A 186 8.36 20.62 -27.63
N PRO A 187 9.63 21.05 -27.51
CA PRO A 187 10.72 20.67 -28.40
C PRO A 187 11.28 19.28 -28.09
N TYR A 188 10.40 18.28 -27.89
CA TYR A 188 10.83 16.91 -27.67
C TYR A 188 11.29 16.26 -28.99
N PRO A 189 12.43 15.54 -29.00
CA PRO A 189 12.90 14.80 -30.18
C PRO A 189 11.88 13.76 -30.66
N ASP A 190 11.90 13.42 -31.94
CA ASP A 190 11.11 12.30 -32.44
C ASP A 190 11.53 10.99 -31.74
N HIS A 191 10.55 10.19 -31.34
CA HIS A 191 10.76 8.91 -30.67
C HIS A 191 9.62 7.93 -31.00
N PRO A 192 9.89 6.64 -31.23
CA PRO A 192 8.84 5.64 -31.53
C PRO A 192 7.81 5.51 -30.41
N ASP A 193 8.24 5.59 -29.15
CA ASP A 193 7.35 5.45 -27.98
C ASP A 193 6.52 6.71 -27.66
N ARG A 194 6.71 7.82 -28.40
CA ARG A 194 6.01 9.09 -28.16
C ARG A 194 4.54 9.00 -28.54
N PHE A 195 3.61 9.43 -27.70
CA PHE A 195 2.22 9.62 -28.14
C PHE A 195 2.12 10.80 -29.14
N ASP A 196 1.43 10.62 -30.26
CA ASP A 196 1.37 11.62 -31.35
C ASP A 196 0.07 12.43 -31.43
N GLN A 197 -1.07 11.84 -31.08
CA GLN A 197 -2.39 12.48 -31.14
C GLN A 197 -3.01 12.72 -29.75
N CYS A 198 -2.71 11.85 -28.78
CA CYS A 198 -3.31 11.90 -27.45
C CYS A 198 -2.36 12.61 -26.46
N PRO A 199 -2.78 13.68 -25.75
CA PRO A 199 -1.98 14.37 -24.73
C PRO A 199 -1.74 13.51 -23.47
N GLN A 200 -0.89 12.49 -23.64
CA GLN A 200 -0.56 11.48 -22.63
C GLN A 200 0.95 11.27 -22.54
N LEU A 201 1.39 10.71 -21.40
CA LEU A 201 2.75 10.25 -21.18
C LEU A 201 2.76 9.05 -20.22
N LEU A 202 3.87 8.30 -20.21
CA LEU A 202 4.16 7.27 -19.21
C LEU A 202 5.31 7.68 -18.29
N CYS A 203 5.37 7.01 -17.15
CA CYS A 203 6.57 6.93 -16.33
C CYS A 203 7.52 5.85 -16.86
N THR A 204 8.80 5.97 -16.53
CA THR A 204 9.83 4.97 -16.85
C THR A 204 9.74 3.73 -15.96
N ASN A 205 9.07 3.82 -14.81
CA ASN A 205 8.96 2.76 -13.82
C ASN A 205 8.17 1.56 -14.35
N ALA A 206 8.82 0.40 -14.45
CA ALA A 206 8.19 -0.89 -14.73
C ALA A 206 7.77 -1.56 -13.41
N LEU A 207 6.48 -1.56 -13.11
CA LEU A 207 5.91 -2.10 -11.87
C LEU A 207 5.64 -3.59 -12.02
N THR A 208 6.30 -4.39 -11.16
CA THR A 208 6.16 -5.86 -11.09
C THR A 208 5.72 -6.35 -9.72
N GLY A 209 5.73 -5.48 -8.71
CA GLY A 209 5.38 -5.79 -7.34
C GLY A 209 4.21 -4.95 -6.85
N ARG A 210 4.27 -4.55 -5.58
CA ARG A 210 3.33 -3.62 -4.98
C ARG A 210 3.87 -2.20 -5.08
N CYS A 211 3.02 -1.27 -5.46
CA CYS A 211 3.40 0.11 -5.67
C CYS A 211 2.23 1.03 -5.34
N TYR A 212 2.48 2.06 -4.56
CA TYR A 212 1.57 3.13 -4.20
C TYR A 212 2.17 4.44 -4.68
N TRP A 213 1.37 5.35 -5.21
CA TRP A 213 1.81 6.72 -5.44
C TRP A 213 0.62 7.65 -5.41
N GLU A 214 0.94 8.93 -5.26
CA GLU A 214 -0.07 9.98 -5.24
C GLU A 214 0.22 11.07 -6.25
N VAL A 215 -0.87 11.62 -6.76
CA VAL A 215 -0.82 12.79 -7.62
C VAL A 215 -1.80 13.85 -7.18
N GLU A 216 -1.37 15.11 -7.27
CA GLU A 216 -2.23 16.27 -7.16
C GLU A 216 -2.71 16.69 -8.55
N LYS A 217 -4.02 16.82 -8.73
CA LYS A 217 -4.65 17.21 -9.99
C LYS A 217 -5.21 18.62 -9.95
N LYS A 218 -5.19 19.28 -11.11
CA LYS A 218 -5.92 20.51 -11.39
C LYS A 218 -6.63 20.36 -12.73
N GLY A 219 -7.94 20.55 -12.75
CA GLY A 219 -8.76 20.33 -13.95
C GLY A 219 -9.02 18.85 -14.23
N ASP A 220 -9.18 18.53 -15.51
CA ASP A 220 -9.59 17.22 -15.99
C ASP A 220 -8.37 16.39 -16.38
N VAL A 221 -8.23 15.23 -15.75
CA VAL A 221 -7.01 14.43 -15.81
C VAL A 221 -7.33 12.93 -15.86
N LEU A 222 -6.46 12.18 -16.52
CA LEU A 222 -6.44 10.73 -16.56
C LEU A 222 -5.24 10.25 -15.73
N VAL A 223 -5.49 9.35 -14.78
CA VAL A 223 -4.46 8.63 -14.04
C VAL A 223 -4.60 7.16 -14.40
N ALA A 224 -3.54 6.55 -14.92
CA ALA A 224 -3.61 5.22 -15.52
C ALA A 224 -2.42 4.34 -15.15
N VAL A 225 -2.61 3.03 -15.36
CA VAL A 225 -1.53 2.07 -15.55
C VAL A 225 -1.76 1.32 -16.85
N THR A 226 -0.67 0.95 -17.53
CA THR A 226 -0.76 0.25 -18.81
C THR A 226 0.42 -0.68 -19.03
N TYR A 227 0.24 -1.72 -19.83
CA TYR A 227 1.37 -2.45 -20.40
C TYR A 227 2.16 -1.58 -21.37
N ARG A 228 3.43 -1.93 -21.59
CA ARG A 228 4.28 -1.17 -22.51
C ARG A 228 3.74 -1.14 -23.94
N GLY A 229 3.05 -2.20 -24.35
CA GLY A 229 2.51 -2.42 -25.69
C GLY A 229 1.32 -1.57 -26.12
N ILE A 230 0.85 -0.61 -25.32
CA ILE A 230 -0.19 0.34 -25.77
C ILE A 230 0.26 1.10 -27.03
N SER A 231 -0.66 1.30 -27.98
CA SER A 231 -0.37 2.01 -29.22
C SER A 231 0.00 3.47 -28.96
N ARG A 232 0.92 4.00 -29.77
CA ARG A 232 1.48 5.36 -29.65
C ARG A 232 1.12 6.27 -30.82
N ARG A 233 0.45 5.73 -31.83
CA ARG A 233 0.26 6.37 -33.14
C ARG A 233 -1.21 6.37 -33.55
N GLY A 234 -1.64 7.51 -34.06
CA GLY A 234 -2.98 7.70 -34.61
C GLY A 234 -4.03 8.08 -33.56
N ASP A 235 -5.20 8.49 -34.06
CA ASP A 235 -6.34 8.91 -33.25
C ASP A 235 -7.35 7.77 -33.13
N SER A 236 -7.04 6.79 -32.28
CA SER A 236 -7.90 5.63 -32.03
C SER A 236 -7.95 5.27 -30.55
N ALA A 237 -8.96 4.47 -30.19
CA ALA A 237 -9.12 3.91 -28.84
C ALA A 237 -7.88 3.12 -28.38
N ASP A 238 -7.13 2.53 -29.32
CA ASP A 238 -5.92 1.74 -29.04
C ASP A 238 -4.79 2.58 -28.40
N CYS A 239 -4.82 3.91 -28.55
CA CYS A 239 -3.83 4.83 -28.01
C CYS A 239 -4.26 5.49 -26.68
N ARG A 240 -5.55 5.45 -26.33
CA ARG A 240 -6.12 6.23 -25.21
C ARG A 240 -6.22 5.38 -23.94
N PHE A 241 -5.75 5.90 -22.81
CA PHE A 241 -5.77 5.16 -21.55
C PHE A 241 -7.20 4.78 -21.12
N GLY A 242 -7.44 3.48 -20.95
CA GLY A 242 -8.72 2.89 -20.56
C GLY A 242 -9.61 2.49 -21.73
N GLU A 243 -9.32 2.95 -22.95
CA GLU A 243 -10.12 2.63 -24.15
C GLU A 243 -9.61 1.36 -24.88
N ASN A 244 -8.62 0.68 -24.32
CA ASN A 244 -8.05 -0.56 -24.86
C ASN A 244 -7.86 -1.62 -23.78
N GLN A 245 -7.53 -2.84 -24.20
CA GLN A 245 -7.29 -3.98 -23.30
C GLN A 245 -5.97 -3.89 -22.50
N HIS A 246 -5.06 -2.99 -22.88
CA HIS A 246 -3.73 -2.86 -22.28
C HIS A 246 -3.66 -1.84 -21.14
N SER A 247 -4.75 -1.13 -20.84
CA SER A 247 -4.75 -0.04 -19.88
C SER A 247 -6.00 0.00 -19.00
N TRP A 248 -5.78 0.52 -17.79
CA TRP A 248 -6.81 0.80 -16.80
C TRP A 248 -6.63 2.23 -16.34
N SER A 249 -7.70 3.02 -16.32
CA SER A 249 -7.60 4.44 -15.99
C SER A 249 -8.74 4.94 -15.11
N LEU A 250 -8.40 5.96 -14.34
CA LEU A 250 -9.31 6.83 -13.61
C LEU A 250 -9.37 8.15 -14.36
N PHE A 251 -10.56 8.53 -14.83
CA PHE A 251 -10.82 9.85 -15.39
C PHE A 251 -11.51 10.73 -14.36
N CYS A 252 -10.86 11.83 -13.99
CA CYS A 252 -11.41 12.87 -13.16
C CYS A 252 -11.88 14.03 -14.05
N TYR A 253 -13.18 14.33 -14.02
CA TYR A 253 -13.78 15.43 -14.78
C TYR A 253 -14.57 16.32 -13.82
N GLY A 254 -14.06 17.52 -13.54
CA GLY A 254 -14.59 18.37 -12.47
C GLY A 254 -14.66 17.65 -11.13
N ASP A 255 -15.87 17.46 -10.61
CA ASP A 255 -16.18 16.73 -9.37
C ASP A 255 -16.57 15.26 -9.58
N ARG A 256 -16.73 14.83 -10.84
CA ARG A 256 -17.10 13.47 -11.23
C ARG A 256 -15.87 12.63 -11.48
N VAL A 257 -16.03 11.33 -11.23
CA VAL A 257 -14.99 10.34 -11.44
C VAL A 257 -15.58 9.15 -12.18
N SER A 258 -14.86 8.65 -13.18
CA SER A 258 -15.21 7.41 -13.87
C SER A 258 -13.96 6.56 -14.06
N VAL A 259 -14.14 5.25 -14.05
CA VAL A 259 -13.07 4.30 -14.35
C VAL A 259 -13.30 3.70 -15.73
N TRP A 260 -12.19 3.44 -16.43
CA TRP A 260 -12.20 2.96 -17.81
C TRP A 260 -11.24 1.78 -17.97
N HIS A 261 -11.72 0.76 -18.68
CA HIS A 261 -10.92 -0.35 -19.16
C HIS A 261 -11.59 -0.97 -20.38
N ASN A 262 -10.82 -1.27 -21.44
CA ASN A 262 -11.30 -1.90 -22.66
C ASN A 262 -12.54 -1.20 -23.26
N ASN A 263 -12.49 0.13 -23.34
CA ASN A 263 -13.56 1.00 -23.85
C ASN A 263 -14.89 0.88 -23.08
N ARG A 264 -14.84 0.38 -21.84
CA ARG A 264 -15.99 0.33 -20.93
C ARG A 264 -15.80 1.36 -19.83
N GLN A 265 -16.74 2.30 -19.76
CA GLN A 265 -16.81 3.30 -18.71
C GLN A 265 -17.72 2.81 -17.56
N THR A 266 -17.26 3.00 -16.33
CA THR A 266 -18.12 2.94 -15.13
C THR A 266 -18.07 4.27 -14.40
N LEU A 267 -19.22 4.94 -14.29
CA LEU A 267 -19.34 6.18 -13.53
C LEU A 267 -19.39 5.87 -12.04
N ILE A 268 -18.54 6.53 -11.26
CA ILE A 268 -18.50 6.36 -9.80
C ILE A 268 -19.47 7.36 -9.15
N PRO A 269 -20.40 6.91 -8.29
CA PRO A 269 -21.31 7.79 -7.57
C PRO A 269 -20.57 8.86 -6.78
N ARG A 270 -21.15 10.06 -6.71
CA ARG A 270 -20.61 11.16 -5.93
C ARG A 270 -20.70 10.83 -4.43
N SER A 271 -19.55 10.81 -3.75
CA SER A 271 -19.52 10.81 -2.28
C SER A 271 -19.81 12.21 -1.74
N SER A 272 -20.40 12.30 -0.55
CA SER A 272 -20.67 13.56 0.18
C SER A 272 -19.41 14.19 0.78
N SER A 273 -18.25 13.52 0.69
CA SER A 273 -16.97 14.01 1.21
C SER A 273 -16.47 15.27 0.48
N SER A 274 -15.63 16.05 1.17
CA SER A 274 -14.92 17.21 0.61
C SER A 274 -14.28 16.94 -0.76
N VAL A 275 -14.24 17.99 -1.58
CA VAL A 275 -13.52 17.97 -2.86
C VAL A 275 -12.03 17.83 -2.54
N SER A 276 -11.44 16.68 -2.90
CA SER A 276 -9.99 16.53 -2.86
C SER A 276 -9.42 16.58 -4.28
N ASN A 277 -8.28 17.24 -4.38
CA ASN A 277 -7.46 17.30 -5.58
C ASN A 277 -6.34 16.25 -5.58
N ARG A 278 -6.27 15.36 -4.58
CA ARG A 278 -5.27 14.27 -4.55
C ARG A 278 -5.91 12.93 -4.88
N VAL A 279 -5.24 12.18 -5.75
CA VAL A 279 -5.58 10.81 -6.13
C VAL A 279 -4.43 9.91 -5.70
N GLY A 280 -4.77 8.89 -4.92
CA GLY A 280 -3.86 7.80 -4.57
C GLY A 280 -4.12 6.61 -5.48
N VAL A 281 -3.05 5.95 -5.90
CA VAL A 281 -3.11 4.74 -6.72
C VAL A 281 -2.29 3.67 -6.05
N TYR A 282 -2.89 2.51 -5.83
CA TYR A 282 -2.22 1.32 -5.34
C TYR A 282 -2.34 0.20 -6.36
N VAL A 283 -1.23 -0.45 -6.68
CA VAL A 283 -1.20 -1.65 -7.49
C VAL A 283 -0.51 -2.77 -6.71
N ASP A 284 -1.08 -3.96 -6.76
CA ASP A 284 -0.48 -5.21 -6.30
C ASP A 284 -0.41 -6.16 -7.51
N CYS A 285 0.72 -6.13 -8.22
CA CYS A 285 0.86 -6.91 -9.46
C CYS A 285 0.70 -8.42 -9.20
N PRO A 286 1.33 -9.03 -8.17
CA PRO A 286 1.13 -10.44 -7.85
C PRO A 286 -0.31 -10.81 -7.49
N ALA A 287 -1.03 -9.93 -6.77
CA ALA A 287 -2.43 -10.17 -6.42
C ALA A 287 -3.41 -9.81 -7.55
N GLY A 288 -2.95 -9.12 -8.59
CA GLY A 288 -3.80 -8.71 -9.70
C GLY A 288 -4.77 -7.58 -9.36
N THR A 289 -4.41 -6.71 -8.42
CA THR A 289 -5.29 -5.62 -7.97
C THR A 289 -4.74 -4.25 -8.33
N LEU A 290 -5.63 -3.36 -8.77
CA LEU A 290 -5.37 -1.94 -8.98
C LEU A 290 -6.49 -1.13 -8.34
N SER A 291 -6.15 -0.35 -7.32
CA SER A 291 -7.09 0.44 -6.54
C SER A 291 -6.80 1.93 -6.71
N PHE A 292 -7.87 2.71 -6.85
CA PHE A 292 -7.85 4.16 -6.86
C PHE A 292 -8.51 4.70 -5.59
N TYR A 293 -7.91 5.75 -5.04
CA TYR A 293 -8.35 6.41 -3.81
C TYR A 293 -8.41 7.91 -4.02
N ARG A 294 -9.33 8.54 -3.32
CA ARG A 294 -9.32 9.97 -3.06
C ARG A 294 -8.59 10.19 -1.73
N VAL A 295 -7.60 11.08 -1.72
CA VAL A 295 -6.80 11.35 -0.52
C VAL A 295 -7.27 12.64 0.12
N SER A 296 -7.86 12.59 1.31
CA SER A 296 -8.39 13.78 2.01
C SER A 296 -7.89 13.81 3.43
N SER A 297 -7.17 14.86 3.84
CA SER A 297 -6.64 15.00 5.21
C SER A 297 -5.98 13.71 5.71
N ASP A 298 -5.12 13.12 4.87
CA ASP A 298 -4.40 11.85 5.08
C ASP A 298 -5.26 10.58 5.25
N THR A 299 -6.57 10.66 4.98
CA THR A 299 -7.44 9.49 4.82
C THR A 299 -7.56 9.06 3.37
N LEU A 300 -7.53 7.76 3.13
CA LEU A 300 -7.75 7.15 1.81
C LEU A 300 -9.21 6.73 1.66
N ILE A 301 -9.97 7.51 0.90
CA ILE A 301 -11.34 7.18 0.54
C ILE A 301 -11.31 6.35 -0.74
N HIS A 302 -11.65 5.07 -0.64
CA HIS A 302 -11.70 4.17 -1.79
C HIS A 302 -12.64 4.69 -2.88
N ILE A 303 -12.18 4.66 -4.14
CA ILE A 303 -12.97 5.00 -5.32
C ILE A 303 -13.38 3.73 -6.06
N HIS A 304 -12.41 2.90 -6.43
CA HIS A 304 -12.63 1.69 -7.22
C HIS A 304 -11.43 0.75 -7.16
N THR A 305 -11.67 -0.55 -7.32
CA THR A 305 -10.62 -1.56 -7.49
C THR A 305 -10.91 -2.42 -8.70
N PHE A 306 -9.97 -2.47 -9.63
CA PHE A 306 -9.91 -3.48 -10.66
C PHE A 306 -9.27 -4.75 -10.10
N ASN A 307 -9.91 -5.89 -10.35
CA ASN A 307 -9.34 -7.22 -10.10
C ASN A 307 -9.15 -7.89 -11.45
N THR A 308 -7.91 -8.21 -11.79
CA THR A 308 -7.52 -8.78 -13.09
C THR A 308 -6.25 -9.61 -12.93
N THR A 309 -5.77 -10.26 -14.00
CA THR A 309 -4.46 -10.90 -14.00
C THR A 309 -3.52 -10.06 -14.87
N PHE A 310 -2.50 -9.47 -14.24
CA PHE A 310 -1.48 -8.75 -14.98
C PHE A 310 -0.48 -9.73 -15.60
N THR A 311 -0.24 -9.59 -16.90
CA THR A 311 0.58 -10.53 -17.70
C THR A 311 1.96 -9.96 -18.04
N GLU A 312 2.13 -8.65 -17.89
CA GLU A 312 3.35 -7.91 -18.17
C GLU A 312 3.55 -6.82 -17.10
N PRO A 313 4.78 -6.26 -16.97
CA PRO A 313 5.01 -5.10 -16.11
C PRO A 313 4.09 -3.92 -16.48
N LEU A 314 3.58 -3.24 -15.46
CA LEU A 314 2.73 -2.07 -15.62
C LEU A 314 3.54 -0.79 -15.55
N TYR A 315 3.16 0.19 -16.35
CA TYR A 315 3.75 1.52 -16.40
C TYR A 315 2.69 2.55 -16.00
N PRO A 316 2.92 3.35 -14.96
CA PRO A 316 2.07 4.48 -14.64
C PRO A 316 2.00 5.47 -15.80
N GLY A 317 0.83 6.06 -16.02
CA GLY A 317 0.60 6.99 -17.10
C GLY A 317 -0.34 8.12 -16.71
N PHE A 318 -0.16 9.27 -17.35
CA PHE A 318 -0.96 10.46 -17.11
C PHE A 318 -1.44 11.06 -18.43
N GLY A 319 -2.74 11.37 -18.50
CA GLY A 319 -3.33 12.16 -19.56
C GLY A 319 -3.86 13.48 -18.99
N VAL A 320 -3.71 14.58 -19.73
CA VAL A 320 -4.13 15.90 -19.27
C VAL A 320 -4.94 16.62 -20.35
N CYS A 321 -6.14 17.09 -19.98
CA CYS A 321 -6.96 17.91 -20.85
C CYS A 321 -6.45 19.36 -20.91
N SER A 322 -6.97 20.14 -21.86
CA SER A 322 -6.59 21.56 -22.02
C SER A 322 -6.77 22.35 -20.71
N GLY A 323 -5.73 23.08 -20.30
CA GLY A 323 -5.74 23.89 -19.07
C GLY A 323 -5.58 23.10 -17.76
N SER A 324 -5.37 21.78 -17.85
CA SER A 324 -5.26 20.88 -16.70
C SER A 324 -3.81 20.47 -16.43
N SER A 325 -3.54 20.01 -15.21
CA SER A 325 -2.23 19.53 -14.79
C SER A 325 -2.30 18.42 -13.75
N VAL A 326 -1.27 17.57 -13.73
CA VAL A 326 -0.99 16.56 -12.71
C VAL A 326 0.40 16.79 -12.14
N SER A 327 0.55 16.74 -10.83
CA SER A 327 1.84 16.81 -10.14
C SER A 327 2.06 15.55 -9.31
N LEU A 328 3.23 14.94 -9.39
CA LEU A 328 3.61 13.84 -8.50
C LEU A 328 3.78 14.36 -7.07
N CYS A 329 3.14 13.72 -6.09
CA CYS A 329 3.32 14.06 -4.67
C CYS A 329 4.64 13.46 -4.16
N PHE A 330 5.24 14.06 -3.13
CA PHE A 330 6.39 13.44 -2.44
C PHE A 330 5.89 12.37 -1.47
N PRO A 331 6.69 11.32 -1.19
CA PRO A 331 6.42 10.46 -0.05
C PRO A 331 6.38 11.33 1.22
N PRO A 332 5.48 11.05 2.18
CA PRO A 332 5.61 11.64 3.50
C PRO A 332 6.98 11.23 4.08
N PRO A 333 7.67 12.15 4.78
CA PRO A 333 9.02 11.88 5.27
C PRO A 333 9.05 10.65 6.17
N VAL A 334 9.87 9.66 5.82
CA VAL A 334 10.20 8.52 6.69
C VAL A 334 10.96 9.08 7.88
N ARG A 335 10.32 9.11 9.06
CA ARG A 335 10.97 9.54 10.30
C ARG A 335 11.31 8.29 11.10
N GLU A 336 12.58 7.93 11.10
CA GLU A 336 13.14 7.11 12.18
C GLU A 336 13.13 7.97 13.44
N THR A 337 12.32 7.62 14.43
CA THR A 337 12.45 8.20 15.77
C THR A 337 13.21 7.21 16.63
N VAL A 338 14.39 7.65 17.08
CA VAL A 338 15.31 6.98 18.02
C VAL A 338 14.63 6.69 19.34
#